data_AF-A0A5Q4FYE7-F1
#
_entry.id   AF-A0A5Q4FYE7-F1
#
_cell.length_a   1.000
_cell.length_b   1.000
_cell.length_c   1.000
_cell.angle_alpha   90.00
_cell.angle_beta   90.00
_cell.angle_gamma   90.00
#
_symmetry.space_group_name_H-M   'P 1'
#
loop_
_entity.id
_entity.type
_entity.pdbx_description
1 polymer ?
#
loop_
_entity_poly.entity_id
_entity_poly.type
_entity_poly.pdbx_seq_one_letter_code
_entity_poly.pdbx_strand_id
1 'polypeptide(L)' 'YEGNLIEVSDTNTMFTNPREQRTNDYITGRFG' A
#
# COMPACT_ATOMS: atom_id res chain seq x y z
N TYR A 1 -9.50 -18.71 2.99
CA TYR A 1 -8.48 -17.83 3.59
C TYR A 1 -7.35 -17.64 2.59
N GLU A 2 -7.59 -16.92 1.50
CA GLU A 2 -6.53 -16.61 0.54
C GLU A 2 -6.33 -15.10 0.56
N GLY A 3 -5.16 -14.67 1.02
CA GLY A 3 -4.72 -13.29 0.91
C GLY A 3 -4.13 -13.06 -0.48
N ASN A 4 -4.39 -11.88 -1.05
CA ASN A 4 -3.79 -11.48 -2.32
C ASN A 4 -2.65 -10.51 -2.05
N LEU A 5 -1.55 -10.68 -2.77
CA LEU A 5 -0.46 -9.70 -2.79
C LEU A 5 -0.94 -8.44 -3.53
N ILE A 6 -1.02 -7.33 -2.82
CA ILE A 6 -1.51 -6.06 -3.37
C ILE A 6 -0.38 -5.27 -4.02
N GLU A 7 0.76 -5.10 -3.34
CA GLU A 7 1.89 -4.33 -3.86
C GLU A 7 3.23 -4.81 -3.28
N VAL A 8 4.29 -4.79 -4.10
CA VAL A 8 5.69 -5.00 -3.68
C VAL A 8 6.56 -3.95 -4.37
N SER A 9 7.37 -3.24 -3.58
CA SER A 9 8.35 -2.25 -4.05
C SER A 9 9.40 -2.00 -2.97
N ASP A 10 10.46 -1.26 -3.31
CA ASP A 10 11.45 -0.80 -2.32
C ASP A 10 10.78 0.05 -1.23
N THR A 11 11.28 -0.03 0.00
CA THR A 11 10.72 0.68 1.16
C THR A 11 10.51 2.16 0.88
N ASN A 12 11.51 2.83 0.29
CA ASN A 12 11.39 4.25 0.00
C ASN A 12 10.23 4.53 -0.97
N THR A 13 10.10 3.75 -2.04
CA THR A 13 9.00 3.89 -3.00
C THR A 13 7.66 3.60 -2.35
N MET A 14 7.55 2.52 -1.57
CA MET A 14 6.32 2.11 -0.91
C MET A 14 5.76 3.21 0.01
N PHE A 15 6.62 3.94 0.72
CA PHE A 15 6.19 4.98 1.68
C PHE A 15 6.19 6.41 1.14
N THR A 16 6.74 6.68 -0.05
CA THR A 16 6.75 8.03 -0.65
C THR A 16 5.88 8.17 -1.88
N ASN A 17 5.71 7.09 -2.65
CA ASN A 17 4.93 7.06 -3.88
C ASN A 17 4.36 5.65 -4.15
N PRO A 18 3.44 5.17 -3.29
CA PRO A 18 2.77 3.88 -3.50
C PRO A 18 1.96 3.89 -4.80
N ARG A 19 1.91 2.75 -5.50
CA ARG A 19 1.21 2.62 -6.78
C ARG A 19 -0.25 2.21 -6.60
N GLU A 20 -0.55 1.46 -5.55
CA GLU A 20 -1.90 1.00 -5.26
C GLU A 20 -2.60 1.93 -4.26
N GLN A 21 -3.84 2.32 -4.58
CA GLN A 21 -4.66 3.15 -3.70
C GLN A 21 -4.85 2.51 -2.32
N ARG A 22 -5.02 1.18 -2.28
CA ARG A 22 -5.16 0.42 -1.02
C ARG A 22 -3.91 0.55 -0.14
N THR A 23 -2.72 0.57 -0.74
CA THR A 23 -1.45 0.80 -0.04
C THR A 23 -1.38 2.23 0.49
N ASN A 24 -1.75 3.21 -0.34
CA ASN A 24 -1.79 4.62 0.08
C ASN A 24 -2.78 4.88 1.23
N ASP A 25 -3.98 4.32 1.14
CA ASP A 25 -5.00 4.46 2.18
C ASP A 25 -4.53 3.80 3.48
N TYR A 26 -3.83 2.67 3.36
CA TYR A 26 -3.22 2.00 4.50
C TYR A 26 -2.15 2.83 5.20
N ILE A 27 -1.22 3.39 4.41
CA ILE A 27 -0.12 4.23 4.91
C ILE A 27 -0.64 5.53 5.51
N THR A 28 -1.64 6.15 4.88
CA THR A 28 -2.21 7.43 5.32
C THR A 28 -3.25 7.29 6.42
N GLY A 29 -3.64 6.07 6.78
CA GLY A 29 -4.68 5.81 7.76
C GLY A 29 -6.07 6.26 7.31
N ARG A 30 -6.29 6.41 5.99
CA ARG A 30 -7.60 6.74 5.41
C ARG A 30 -8.43 5.47 5.28
N PHE A 31 -8.81 4.93 6.42
CA PHE A 31 -9.88 3.95 6.49
C PHE A 31 -11.11 4.73 6.95
N GLY A 32 -12.18 4.73 6.14
CA GLY A 32 -13.46 5.24 6.59
C GLY A 32 -13.94 4.51 7.85
#